data_AF-A0A7X8IZW2-F1
#
_entry.id   AF-A0A7X8IZW2-F1
#
_cell.length_a   1.000
_cell.length_b   1.000
_cell.length_c   1.000
_cell.angle_alpha   90.00
_cell.angle_beta   90.00
_cell.angle_gamma   90.00
#
_symmetry.space_group_name_H-M   'P 1'
#
loop_
_entity.id
_entity.type
_entity.pdbx_description
1 polymer ?
#
loop_
_entity_poly.entity_id
_entity_poly.type
_entity_poly.pdbx_seq_one_letter_code
_entity_poly.pdbx_strand_id
1 'polypeptide(L)'
;MNRKQALEILELSPEATTDDVSKRYGILTRKFRDIKTDDRGYTITDITRAYNLLMGITYIDKQEQERQKKLRENPPFLARILKVDPIKLENFFNYYSLHMLVGLIAIVITFFSIRSCVNQIPADFSIIFHGRVFCEDQVPVENDVKERLPGIEAPSIQFLSSVSEDPQYQYATQMKFVAMIAAQELDVAIMDKETFEFYAGQGVFLPLDDILDKLGFPEERYVIGQENIGETENMQPIKGPEQIFGIDITDNSFINDNKIYIEEAIVAIVRNTQKMDRAMELVLSFKN
;
A
#
# COMPACT_ATOMS: atom_id res chain seq x y z
N MET A 1 40.84 -21.72 45.17
CA MET A 1 42.20 -21.54 44.61
C MET A 1 42.75 -20.22 45.14
N ASN A 2 43.99 -20.19 45.62
CA ASN A 2 44.62 -19.00 46.19
C ASN A 2 45.65 -18.37 45.21
N ARG A 3 46.11 -17.14 45.47
CA ARG A 3 47.05 -16.40 44.58
C ARG A 3 48.34 -17.19 44.29
N LYS A 4 48.92 -17.83 45.31
CA LYS A 4 50.16 -18.61 45.20
C LYS A 4 50.00 -19.80 44.24
N GLN A 5 48.90 -20.54 44.40
CA GLN A 5 48.55 -21.67 43.54
C GLN A 5 48.26 -21.21 42.10
N ALA A 6 47.64 -20.04 41.90
CA ALA A 6 47.41 -19.51 40.55
C ALA A 6 48.71 -19.11 39.84
N LEU A 7 49.67 -18.53 40.56
CA LEU A 7 51.00 -18.22 40.02
C LEU A 7 51.76 -19.49 39.65
N GLU A 8 51.65 -20.54 40.45
CA GLU A 8 52.26 -21.85 40.16
C GLU A 8 51.65 -22.51 38.91
N ILE A 9 50.32 -22.49 38.78
CA ILE A 9 49.61 -23.01 37.62
C ILE A 9 50.06 -22.29 36.33
N LEU A 10 50.21 -20.96 36.39
CA LEU A 10 50.70 -20.18 35.25
C LEU A 10 52.23 -20.24 35.04
N GLU A 11 52.99 -20.86 35.95
CA GLU A 11 54.46 -20.87 35.93
C GLU A 11 55.07 -19.45 36.01
N LEU A 12 54.56 -18.64 36.95
CA LEU A 12 54.96 -17.26 37.15
C LEU A 12 55.60 -17.02 38.51
N SER A 13 56.54 -16.07 38.56
CA SER A 13 57.17 -15.59 39.78
C SER A 13 56.17 -14.87 40.71
N PRO A 14 56.37 -14.87 42.05
CA PRO A 14 55.60 -14.06 42.99
C PRO A 14 55.49 -12.57 42.64
N GLU A 15 56.49 -12.05 41.93
CA GLU A 15 56.64 -10.65 41.50
C GLU A 15 56.09 -10.37 40.10
N ALA A 16 55.47 -11.35 39.43
CA ALA A 16 54.95 -11.19 38.07
C ALA A 16 53.89 -10.09 37.97
N THR A 17 53.99 -9.29 36.91
CA THR A 17 53.03 -8.21 36.60
C THR A 17 51.78 -8.76 35.89
N THR A 18 50.72 -7.94 35.78
CA THR A 18 49.50 -8.31 35.05
C THR A 18 49.75 -8.54 33.55
N ASP A 19 50.76 -7.89 32.97
CA ASP A 19 51.20 -8.12 31.59
C ASP A 19 51.87 -9.50 31.45
N ASP A 20 52.70 -9.88 32.42
CA ASP A 20 53.32 -11.21 32.46
C ASP A 20 52.27 -12.32 32.57
N VAL A 21 51.24 -12.09 33.41
CA VAL A 21 50.07 -12.97 33.53
C VAL A 21 49.34 -13.15 32.19
N SER A 22 49.11 -12.05 31.47
CA SER A 22 48.38 -12.08 30.19
C SER A 22 49.19 -12.76 29.07
N LYS A 23 50.48 -12.44 28.95
CA LYS A 23 51.40 -13.08 28.00
C LYS A 23 51.48 -14.58 28.24
N ARG A 24 51.62 -14.97 29.52
CA ARG A 24 51.78 -16.37 29.90
C ARG A 24 50.50 -17.17 29.68
N TYR A 25 49.36 -16.58 29.98
CA TYR A 25 48.06 -17.17 29.65
C TYR A 25 47.95 -17.47 28.14
N GLY A 26 48.29 -16.50 27.27
CA GLY A 26 48.26 -16.71 25.81
C GLY A 26 49.17 -17.85 25.33
N ILE A 27 50.36 -18.01 25.93
CA ILE A 27 51.27 -19.13 25.62
C ILE A 27 50.64 -20.47 26.03
N LEU A 28 50.12 -20.55 27.26
CA LEU A 28 49.52 -21.78 27.79
C LEU A 28 48.26 -22.16 27.02
N THR A 29 47.39 -21.22 26.67
CA THR A 29 46.19 -21.50 25.86
C THR A 29 46.55 -22.11 24.50
N ARG A 30 47.64 -21.66 23.86
CA ARG A 30 48.15 -22.28 22.62
C ARG A 30 48.69 -23.70 22.87
N LYS A 31 49.41 -23.92 23.97
CA LYS A 31 49.93 -25.24 24.35
C LYS A 31 48.78 -26.24 24.55
N PHE A 32 47.73 -25.85 25.27
CA PHE A 32 46.55 -26.66 25.56
C PHE A 32 45.56 -26.81 24.38
N ARG A 33 45.91 -26.34 23.18
CA ARG A 33 45.11 -26.57 21.97
C ARG A 33 45.08 -28.06 21.59
N ASP A 34 46.22 -28.73 21.77
CA ASP A 34 46.44 -30.11 21.30
C ASP A 34 46.57 -31.12 22.45
N ILE A 35 46.61 -30.65 23.72
CA ILE A 35 46.71 -31.49 24.92
C ILE A 35 45.55 -31.22 25.88
N LYS A 36 44.99 -32.28 26.48
CA LYS A 36 43.90 -32.15 27.47
C LYS A 36 44.41 -31.80 28.87
N THR A 37 45.59 -32.29 29.22
CA THR A 37 46.21 -32.16 30.55
C THR A 37 47.72 -32.02 30.36
N ASP A 38 48.37 -31.15 31.15
CA ASP A 38 49.83 -31.04 31.17
C ASP A 38 50.49 -32.12 32.06
N ASP A 39 51.82 -32.17 32.05
CA ASP A 39 52.61 -33.11 32.85
C ASP A 39 52.42 -32.93 34.37
N ARG A 40 51.82 -31.80 34.79
CA ARG A 40 51.51 -31.49 36.19
C ARG A 40 50.06 -31.81 36.56
N GLY A 41 49.28 -32.34 35.63
CA GLY A 41 47.88 -32.70 35.85
C GLY A 41 46.89 -31.54 35.71
N TYR A 42 47.32 -30.36 35.28
CA TYR A 42 46.46 -29.20 35.10
C TYR A 42 45.79 -29.20 33.73
N THR A 43 44.55 -28.71 33.68
CA THR A 43 43.77 -28.55 32.45
C THR A 43 43.72 -27.08 32.02
N ILE A 44 43.28 -26.82 30.79
CA ILE A 44 43.00 -25.46 30.31
C ILE A 44 42.01 -24.70 31.21
N THR A 45 41.10 -25.41 31.88
CA THR A 45 40.14 -24.80 32.81
C THR A 45 40.84 -24.29 34.08
N ASP A 46 41.88 -24.98 34.54
CA ASP A 46 42.68 -24.57 35.70
C ASP A 46 43.57 -23.38 35.35
N ILE A 47 44.17 -23.38 34.15
CA ILE A 47 44.91 -22.24 33.60
C ILE A 47 44.01 -21.00 33.50
N THR A 48 42.80 -21.15 32.95
CA THR A 48 41.82 -20.05 32.81
C THR A 48 41.36 -19.52 34.16
N ARG A 49 41.10 -20.43 35.12
CA ARG A 49 40.75 -20.03 36.49
C ARG A 49 41.88 -19.25 37.13
N ALA A 50 43.14 -19.69 36.94
CA ALA A 50 44.33 -19.06 37.51
C ALA A 50 44.54 -17.65 36.95
N TYR A 51 44.41 -17.50 35.64
CA TYR A 51 44.41 -16.21 34.95
C TYR A 51 43.32 -15.27 35.49
N ASN A 52 42.06 -15.72 35.53
CA ASN A 52 40.94 -14.90 36.02
C ASN A 52 41.15 -14.46 37.48
N LEU A 53 41.68 -15.33 38.34
CA LEU A 53 42.01 -14.99 39.73
C LEU A 53 43.09 -13.91 39.82
N LEU A 54 44.16 -14.04 39.03
CA LEU A 54 45.27 -13.09 39.04
C LEU A 54 44.93 -11.74 38.39
N MET A 55 43.99 -11.74 37.45
CA MET A 55 43.48 -10.54 36.78
C MET A 55 42.32 -9.86 37.51
N GLY A 56 41.86 -10.40 38.65
CA GLY A 56 40.70 -9.88 39.38
C GLY A 56 39.36 -10.09 38.67
N ILE A 57 39.32 -10.95 37.65
CA ILE A 57 38.13 -11.32 36.87
C ILE A 57 37.39 -12.47 37.58
N THR A 58 37.14 -12.33 38.89
CA THR A 58 36.47 -13.35 39.72
C THR A 58 35.06 -12.96 40.11
N TYR A 59 34.40 -12.13 39.31
CA TYR A 59 32.97 -11.90 39.48
C TYR A 59 32.18 -13.02 38.79
N ILE A 60 31.81 -14.04 39.57
CA ILE A 60 30.83 -15.04 39.16
C ILE A 60 29.53 -14.66 39.85
N ASP A 61 28.59 -14.10 39.10
CA ASP A 61 27.25 -13.85 39.60
C ASP A 61 26.54 -15.20 39.81
N LYS A 62 26.50 -15.65 41.07
CA LYS A 62 25.84 -16.89 41.46
C LYS A 62 24.36 -16.88 41.12
N GLN A 63 23.71 -15.71 41.16
CA GLN A 63 22.28 -15.60 40.85
C GLN A 63 22.01 -15.86 39.38
N GLU A 64 22.86 -15.34 38.50
CA GLU A 64 22.75 -15.54 37.06
C GLU A 64 23.04 -17.01 36.67
N GLN A 65 24.00 -17.67 37.32
CA GLN A 65 24.24 -19.11 37.11
C GLN A 65 23.04 -19.98 37.54
N GLU A 66 22.43 -19.67 38.69
CA GLU A 66 21.24 -20.38 39.15
C GLU A 66 20.04 -20.16 38.22
N ARG A 67 19.86 -18.95 37.70
CA ARG A 67 18.82 -18.64 36.71
C ARG A 67 19.02 -19.43 35.41
N GLN A 68 20.23 -19.42 34.86
CA GLN A 68 20.56 -20.18 33.64
C GLN A 68 20.35 -21.68 33.82
N LYS A 69 20.67 -22.22 35.00
CA LYS A 69 20.40 -23.62 35.34
C LYS A 69 18.89 -23.91 35.37
N LYS A 70 18.09 -23.05 36.02
CA LYS A 70 16.62 -23.19 36.05
C LYS A 70 16.00 -23.13 34.65
N LEU A 71 16.49 -22.25 33.77
CA LEU A 71 16.02 -22.15 32.38
C LEU A 71 16.34 -23.42 31.56
N ARG A 72 17.47 -24.07 31.83
CA ARG A 72 17.84 -25.34 31.18
C ARG A 72 17.09 -26.55 31.75
N GLU A 73 16.84 -26.56 33.05
CA GLU A 73 16.04 -27.60 33.73
C GLU A 73 14.57 -27.52 33.34
N ASN A 74 14.04 -26.30 33.15
CA ASN A 74 12.64 -26.07 32.79
C ASN A 74 12.52 -25.11 31.59
N PRO A 75 12.81 -25.60 30.37
CA PRO A 75 12.86 -24.75 29.18
C PRO A 75 11.48 -24.26 28.74
N PRO A 76 11.37 -23.00 28.26
CA PRO A 76 10.13 -22.46 27.72
C PRO A 76 9.65 -23.27 26.50
N PHE A 77 8.35 -23.22 26.22
CA PHE A 77 7.70 -24.02 25.18
C PHE A 77 8.38 -23.89 23.80
N LEU A 78 8.75 -22.67 23.40
CA LEU A 78 9.44 -22.42 22.13
C LEU A 78 10.83 -23.08 22.07
N ALA A 79 11.59 -23.08 23.16
CA ALA A 79 12.89 -23.75 23.21
C ALA A 79 12.76 -25.27 23.07
N ARG A 80 11.69 -25.86 23.62
CA ARG A 80 11.38 -27.30 23.48
C ARG A 80 11.02 -27.69 22.04
N ILE A 81 10.21 -26.89 21.37
CA ILE A 81 9.80 -27.15 19.97
C ILE A 81 10.99 -27.00 19.03
N LEU A 82 11.75 -25.91 19.17
CA LEU A 82 12.84 -25.58 18.25
C LEU A 82 14.12 -26.37 18.54
N LYS A 83 14.19 -27.10 19.67
CA LYS A 83 15.39 -27.82 20.16
C LYS A 83 16.63 -26.92 20.25
N VAL A 84 16.44 -25.67 20.70
CA VAL A 84 17.50 -24.66 20.85
C VAL A 84 17.78 -24.44 22.35
N ASP A 85 19.04 -24.12 22.71
CA ASP A 85 19.41 -23.75 24.08
C ASP A 85 18.55 -22.55 24.56
N PRO A 86 17.79 -22.68 25.66
CA PRO A 86 16.88 -21.64 26.14
C PRO A 86 17.58 -20.31 26.41
N ILE A 87 18.84 -20.34 26.84
CA ILE A 87 19.64 -19.12 27.09
C ILE A 87 19.94 -18.40 25.77
N LYS A 88 20.24 -19.15 24.71
CA LYS A 88 20.48 -18.57 23.37
C LYS A 88 19.21 -17.97 22.79
N LEU A 89 18.07 -18.63 23.01
CA LEU A 89 16.77 -18.16 22.54
C LEU A 89 16.36 -16.87 23.25
N GLU A 90 16.51 -16.80 24.58
CA GLU A 90 16.23 -15.58 25.36
C GLU A 90 17.11 -14.42 24.90
N ASN A 91 18.42 -14.66 24.71
CA ASN A 91 19.33 -13.65 24.19
C ASN A 91 18.92 -13.20 22.79
N PHE A 92 18.52 -14.13 21.91
CA PHE A 92 18.04 -13.78 20.58
C PHE A 92 16.83 -12.84 20.64
N PHE A 93 15.82 -13.15 21.46
CA PHE A 93 14.67 -12.27 21.63
C PHE A 93 15.05 -10.93 22.26
N ASN A 94 15.96 -10.89 23.23
CA ASN A 94 16.41 -9.63 23.83
C ASN A 94 17.10 -8.71 22.80
N TYR A 95 18.01 -9.25 21.99
CA TYR A 95 18.73 -8.47 20.98
C TYR A 95 17.89 -8.10 19.76
N TYR A 96 16.96 -8.97 19.35
CA TYR A 96 16.19 -8.79 18.10
C TYR A 96 14.72 -8.47 18.31
N SER A 97 14.26 -8.25 19.55
CA SER A 97 12.86 -7.93 19.88
C SER A 97 12.27 -6.83 19.01
N LEU A 98 13.01 -5.74 18.80
CA LEU A 98 12.58 -4.63 17.95
C LEU A 98 12.49 -5.01 16.47
N HIS A 99 13.50 -5.71 15.94
CA HIS A 99 13.50 -6.16 14.54
C HIS A 99 12.41 -7.19 14.26
N MET A 100 12.12 -8.09 15.22
CA MET A 100 11.03 -9.06 15.16
C MET A 100 9.66 -8.35 15.14
N LEU A 101 9.49 -7.30 15.95
CA LEU A 101 8.27 -6.50 15.94
C LEU A 101 8.07 -5.78 14.61
N VAL A 102 9.11 -5.14 14.08
CA VAL A 102 9.06 -4.46 12.77
C VAL A 102 8.80 -5.47 11.64
N GLY A 103 9.46 -6.63 11.67
CA GLY A 103 9.24 -7.70 10.70
C GLY A 103 7.80 -8.22 10.73
N LEU A 104 7.22 -8.41 11.92
CA LEU A 104 5.83 -8.81 12.06
C LEU A 104 4.88 -7.75 11.49
N ILE A 105 5.11 -6.47 11.80
CA ILE A 105 4.31 -5.36 11.24
C ILE A 105 4.40 -5.33 9.72
N ALA A 106 5.60 -5.48 9.16
CA ALA A 106 5.80 -5.52 7.71
C ALA A 106 5.07 -6.70 7.05
N ILE A 107 5.08 -7.88 7.66
CA ILE A 107 4.33 -9.06 7.20
C ILE A 107 2.83 -8.78 7.23
N VAL A 108 2.32 -8.21 8.31
CA VAL A 108 0.90 -7.87 8.47
C VAL A 108 0.46 -6.86 7.40
N ILE A 109 1.23 -5.78 7.21
CA ILE A 109 0.96 -4.78 6.17
C ILE A 109 0.96 -5.44 4.79
N THR A 110 1.99 -6.22 4.48
CA THR A 110 2.11 -6.92 3.19
C THR A 110 0.93 -7.85 2.94
N PHE A 111 0.52 -8.62 3.96
CA PHE A 111 -0.63 -9.51 3.87
C PHE A 111 -1.93 -8.73 3.58
N PHE A 112 -2.18 -7.64 4.30
CA PHE A 112 -3.36 -6.81 4.08
C PHE A 112 -3.32 -6.11 2.72
N SER A 113 -2.16 -5.63 2.26
CA SER A 113 -1.99 -5.03 0.94
C SER A 113 -2.30 -6.03 -0.17
N ILE A 114 -1.71 -7.25 -0.12
CA ILE A 114 -2.00 -8.30 -1.11
C ILE A 114 -3.47 -8.67 -1.08
N ARG A 115 -4.03 -8.89 0.12
CA ARG A 115 -5.45 -9.20 0.28
C ARG A 115 -6.34 -8.10 -0.30
N SER A 116 -5.98 -6.83 -0.13
CA SER A 116 -6.73 -5.70 -0.67
C SER A 116 -6.67 -5.68 -2.21
N CYS A 117 -5.50 -5.87 -2.80
CA CYS A 117 -5.35 -5.90 -4.25
C CYS A 117 -6.05 -7.10 -4.90
N VAL A 118 -5.97 -8.28 -4.28
CA VAL A 118 -6.55 -9.51 -4.85
C VAL A 118 -8.07 -9.55 -4.74
N ASN A 119 -8.65 -9.00 -3.66
CA ASN A 119 -10.10 -8.96 -3.47
C ASN A 119 -10.76 -7.70 -4.05
N GLN A 120 -10.00 -6.87 -4.77
CA GLN A 120 -10.58 -5.73 -5.46
C GLN A 120 -11.43 -6.26 -6.62
N ILE A 121 -12.75 -6.09 -6.51
CA ILE A 121 -13.66 -6.39 -7.61
C ILE A 121 -13.45 -5.28 -8.65
N PRO A 122 -12.96 -5.60 -9.87
CA PRO A 122 -12.79 -4.60 -10.90
C PRO A 122 -14.15 -4.03 -11.29
N ALA A 123 -14.21 -2.74 -11.58
CA ALA A 123 -15.45 -2.09 -11.98
C ALA A 123 -15.95 -2.65 -13.32
N ASP A 124 -17.17 -3.17 -13.33
CA ASP A 124 -17.80 -3.73 -14.53
C ASP A 124 -18.51 -2.66 -15.37
N PHE A 125 -18.73 -1.45 -14.83
CA PHE A 125 -19.21 -0.27 -15.54
C PHE A 125 -18.78 1.00 -14.82
N SER A 126 -18.40 2.06 -15.54
CA SER A 126 -17.93 3.30 -14.90
C SER A 126 -18.64 4.55 -15.39
N ILE A 127 -19.15 5.31 -14.43
CA ILE A 127 -19.81 6.60 -14.65
C ILE A 127 -19.02 7.66 -13.89
N ILE A 128 -18.77 8.77 -14.56
CA ILE A 128 -18.11 9.92 -13.95
C ILE A 128 -19.02 11.14 -14.00
N PHE A 129 -19.12 11.82 -12.87
CA PHE A 129 -19.74 13.11 -12.74
C PHE A 129 -18.63 14.15 -12.68
N HIS A 130 -18.63 15.14 -13.58
CA HIS A 130 -17.56 16.14 -13.63
C HIS A 130 -18.09 17.54 -13.88
N GLY A 131 -17.49 18.53 -13.21
CA GLY A 131 -17.91 19.92 -13.24
C GLY A 131 -18.44 20.38 -11.88
N ARG A 132 -19.29 21.39 -11.87
CA ARG A 132 -20.00 21.96 -10.72
C ARG A 132 -21.11 21.02 -10.25
N VAL A 133 -20.68 19.83 -9.84
CA VAL A 133 -21.53 18.75 -9.36
C VAL A 133 -21.18 18.42 -7.92
N PHE A 134 -22.19 18.11 -7.13
CA PHE A 134 -22.05 17.62 -5.76
C PHE A 134 -23.09 16.54 -5.48
N CYS A 135 -22.69 15.50 -4.77
CA CYS A 135 -23.57 14.46 -4.26
C CYS A 135 -23.04 14.03 -2.89
N GLU A 136 -23.92 13.98 -1.89
CA GLU A 136 -23.54 13.66 -0.50
C GLU A 136 -23.22 12.17 -0.33
N ASP A 137 -24.00 11.30 -0.97
CA ASP A 137 -23.88 9.84 -0.86
C ASP A 137 -23.92 9.19 -2.24
N GLN A 138 -22.88 8.41 -2.56
CA GLN A 138 -22.75 7.72 -3.84
C GLN A 138 -23.49 6.38 -3.85
N VAL A 139 -23.81 5.82 -2.68
CA VAL A 139 -24.43 4.49 -2.57
C VAL A 139 -25.81 4.43 -3.23
N PRO A 140 -26.71 5.44 -3.09
CA PRO A 140 -27.96 5.48 -3.83
C PRO A 140 -27.75 5.47 -5.35
N VAL A 141 -26.78 6.25 -5.83
CA VAL A 141 -26.44 6.35 -7.26
C VAL A 141 -25.98 4.99 -7.79
N GLU A 142 -25.09 4.30 -7.06
CA GLU A 142 -24.64 2.96 -7.42
C GLU A 142 -25.80 1.96 -7.51
N ASN A 143 -26.75 2.01 -6.57
CA ASN A 143 -27.91 1.12 -6.57
C ASN A 143 -28.87 1.42 -7.73
N ASP A 144 -29.17 2.70 -8.00
CA ASP A 144 -30.04 3.09 -9.11
C ASP A 144 -29.42 2.69 -10.47
N VAL A 145 -28.09 2.78 -10.61
CA VAL A 145 -27.37 2.27 -11.78
C VAL A 145 -27.52 0.75 -11.93
N LYS A 146 -27.44 -0.02 -10.83
CA LYS A 146 -27.66 -1.48 -10.86
C LYS A 146 -29.10 -1.84 -11.22
N GLU A 147 -30.07 -1.07 -10.76
CA GLU A 147 -31.48 -1.26 -11.09
C GLU A 147 -31.77 -0.97 -12.56
N ARG A 148 -31.15 0.08 -13.12
CA ARG A 148 -31.28 0.47 -14.54
C ARG A 148 -30.51 -0.42 -15.49
N LEU A 149 -29.40 -1.03 -15.04
CA LEU A 149 -28.54 -1.91 -15.84
C LEU A 149 -28.49 -3.33 -15.25
N PRO A 150 -29.45 -4.20 -15.58
CA PRO A 150 -29.42 -5.60 -15.15
C PRO A 150 -28.12 -6.30 -15.57
N GLY A 151 -27.46 -6.94 -14.60
CA GLY A 151 -26.21 -7.66 -14.79
C GLY A 151 -24.94 -6.88 -14.45
N ILE A 152 -25.07 -5.63 -14.01
CA ILE A 152 -24.00 -4.86 -13.35
C ILE A 152 -23.97 -5.20 -11.86
N GLU A 153 -22.83 -5.70 -11.38
CA GLU A 153 -22.57 -6.08 -9.99
C GLU A 153 -21.79 -4.98 -9.24
N ALA A 154 -20.82 -4.33 -9.90
CA ALA A 154 -19.85 -3.43 -9.27
C ALA A 154 -19.58 -2.15 -10.12
N PRO A 155 -20.57 -1.25 -10.24
CA PRO A 155 -20.37 0.01 -10.96
C PRO A 155 -19.41 0.91 -10.18
N SER A 156 -18.51 1.59 -10.88
CA SER A 156 -17.68 2.65 -10.31
C SER A 156 -18.28 4.00 -10.61
N ILE A 157 -18.77 4.66 -9.57
CA ILE A 157 -19.30 6.02 -9.62
C ILE A 157 -18.26 6.98 -9.04
N GLN A 158 -17.88 8.00 -9.78
CA GLN A 158 -16.92 9.00 -9.31
C GLN A 158 -17.42 10.41 -9.54
N PHE A 159 -17.25 11.26 -8.52
CA PHE A 159 -17.58 12.69 -8.59
C PHE A 159 -16.29 13.50 -8.57
N LEU A 160 -16.01 14.17 -9.69
CA LEU A 160 -14.91 15.12 -9.86
C LEU A 160 -15.48 16.54 -9.87
N SER A 161 -15.78 17.03 -8.68
CA SER A 161 -16.33 18.37 -8.49
C SER A 161 -15.31 19.45 -8.89
N SER A 162 -15.77 20.54 -9.49
CA SER A 162 -15.02 21.78 -9.76
C SER A 162 -15.52 22.96 -8.92
N VAL A 163 -16.31 22.70 -7.86
CA VAL A 163 -16.85 23.73 -6.95
C VAL A 163 -15.75 24.49 -6.20
N SER A 164 -14.57 23.87 -6.02
CA SER A 164 -13.41 24.56 -5.46
C SER A 164 -12.82 25.53 -6.47
N GLU A 165 -12.60 26.77 -6.05
CA GLU A 165 -11.88 27.79 -6.83
C GLU A 165 -10.34 27.61 -6.77
N ASP A 166 -9.84 26.61 -6.04
CA ASP A 166 -8.40 26.32 -5.98
C ASP A 166 -7.89 25.80 -7.35
N PRO A 167 -7.00 26.55 -8.03
CA PRO A 167 -6.48 26.15 -9.33
C PRO A 167 -5.72 24.82 -9.32
N GLN A 168 -5.06 24.47 -8.21
CA GLN A 168 -4.34 23.21 -8.09
C GLN A 168 -5.31 22.03 -8.05
N TYR A 169 -6.43 22.19 -7.35
CA TYR A 169 -7.48 21.20 -7.28
C TYR A 169 -8.16 21.00 -8.63
N GLN A 170 -8.52 22.10 -9.31
CA GLN A 170 -9.11 22.05 -10.65
C GLN A 170 -8.18 21.37 -11.67
N TYR A 171 -6.89 21.70 -11.64
CA TYR A 171 -5.90 21.03 -12.48
C TYR A 171 -5.80 19.53 -12.17
N ALA A 172 -5.83 19.15 -10.90
CA ALA A 172 -5.77 17.75 -10.49
C ALA A 172 -7.01 16.95 -10.92
N THR A 173 -8.22 17.52 -10.82
CA THR A 173 -9.45 16.85 -11.26
C THR A 173 -9.49 16.73 -12.78
N GLN A 174 -9.08 17.76 -13.52
CA GLN A 174 -8.92 17.70 -14.98
C GLN A 174 -7.92 16.62 -15.40
N MET A 175 -6.74 16.58 -14.78
CA MET A 175 -5.72 15.57 -15.08
C MET A 175 -6.22 14.15 -14.78
N LYS A 176 -6.96 13.97 -13.67
CA LYS A 176 -7.56 12.69 -13.33
C LYS A 176 -8.58 12.25 -14.40
N PHE A 177 -9.46 13.16 -14.83
CA PHE A 177 -10.45 12.86 -15.88
C PHE A 177 -9.75 12.42 -17.19
N VAL A 178 -8.75 13.17 -17.64
CA VAL A 178 -7.97 12.84 -18.85
C VAL A 178 -7.25 11.49 -18.71
N ALA A 179 -6.65 11.21 -17.55
CA ALA A 179 -5.99 9.93 -17.30
C ALA A 179 -6.96 8.75 -17.37
N MET A 180 -8.15 8.88 -16.81
CA MET A 180 -9.19 7.84 -16.85
C MET A 180 -9.71 7.59 -18.28
N ILE A 181 -9.88 8.66 -19.09
CA ILE A 181 -10.19 8.51 -20.53
C ILE A 181 -9.06 7.76 -21.23
N ALA A 182 -7.80 8.16 -21.03
CA ALA A 182 -6.66 7.55 -21.69
C ALA A 182 -6.51 6.06 -21.33
N ALA A 183 -6.86 5.69 -20.09
CA ALA A 183 -6.89 4.32 -19.60
C ALA A 183 -8.12 3.52 -20.07
N GLN A 184 -9.06 4.13 -20.80
CA GLN A 184 -10.32 3.53 -21.25
C GLN A 184 -11.17 3.00 -20.08
N GLU A 185 -11.10 3.68 -18.93
CA GLU A 185 -11.81 3.29 -17.71
C GLU A 185 -13.24 3.82 -17.67
N LEU A 186 -13.58 4.82 -18.49
CA LEU A 186 -14.86 5.53 -18.46
C LEU A 186 -15.81 5.04 -19.55
N ASP A 187 -17.06 4.83 -19.17
CA ASP A 187 -18.12 4.43 -20.10
C ASP A 187 -19.08 5.59 -20.41
N VAL A 188 -19.52 6.30 -19.36
CA VAL A 188 -20.45 7.44 -19.46
C VAL A 188 -19.95 8.60 -18.60
N ALA A 189 -20.11 9.82 -19.09
CA ALA A 189 -19.90 11.04 -18.33
C ALA A 189 -21.22 11.80 -18.15
N ILE A 190 -21.45 12.33 -16.95
CA ILE A 190 -22.52 13.28 -16.65
C ILE A 190 -21.87 14.57 -16.19
N MET A 191 -22.15 15.67 -16.88
CA MET A 191 -21.42 16.92 -16.70
C MET A 191 -22.33 18.12 -16.66
N ASP A 192 -21.83 19.21 -16.08
CA ASP A 192 -22.43 20.52 -16.33
C ASP A 192 -22.17 20.95 -17.78
N LYS A 193 -22.93 21.94 -18.22
CA LYS A 193 -22.84 22.43 -19.60
C LYS A 193 -21.47 22.95 -20.00
N GLU A 194 -20.85 23.78 -19.16
CA GLU A 194 -19.54 24.36 -19.44
C GLU A 194 -18.47 23.27 -19.60
N THR A 195 -18.48 22.30 -18.69
CA THR A 195 -17.56 21.17 -18.67
C THR A 195 -17.81 20.25 -19.86
N PHE A 196 -19.08 19.96 -20.16
CA PHE A 196 -19.48 19.18 -21.33
C PHE A 196 -18.99 19.83 -22.64
N GLU A 197 -19.27 21.12 -22.86
CA GLU A 197 -18.88 21.84 -24.07
C GLU A 197 -17.37 21.84 -24.27
N PHE A 198 -16.60 22.01 -23.17
CA PHE A 198 -15.14 21.94 -23.20
C PHE A 198 -14.61 20.59 -23.69
N TYR A 199 -15.13 19.47 -23.16
CA TYR A 199 -14.65 18.13 -23.53
C TYR A 199 -15.27 17.59 -24.82
N ALA A 200 -16.49 18.01 -25.17
CA ALA A 200 -17.06 17.79 -26.50
C ALA A 200 -16.18 18.44 -27.57
N GLY A 201 -15.70 19.66 -27.31
CA GLY A 201 -14.71 20.33 -28.15
C GLY A 201 -13.40 19.55 -28.31
N GLN A 202 -13.03 18.72 -27.35
CA GLN A 202 -11.83 17.87 -27.42
C GLN A 202 -12.07 16.49 -28.06
N GLY A 203 -13.29 16.20 -28.53
CA GLY A 203 -13.62 14.92 -29.15
C GLY A 203 -13.65 13.76 -28.15
N VAL A 204 -13.87 14.04 -26.87
CA VAL A 204 -13.99 13.01 -25.81
C VAL A 204 -15.24 12.15 -25.98
N PHE A 205 -16.33 12.76 -26.45
CA PHE A 205 -17.63 12.11 -26.53
C PHE A 205 -17.92 11.52 -27.90
N LEU A 206 -18.78 10.50 -27.91
CA LEU A 206 -19.30 9.88 -29.13
C LEU A 206 -20.37 10.79 -29.75
N PRO A 207 -20.28 11.15 -31.05
CA PRO A 207 -21.40 11.74 -31.77
C PRO A 207 -22.59 10.78 -31.80
N LEU A 208 -23.78 11.27 -31.50
CA LEU A 208 -25.00 10.49 -31.36
C LEU A 208 -25.87 10.53 -32.63
N ASP A 209 -25.50 11.34 -33.64
CA ASP A 209 -26.24 11.55 -34.89
C ASP A 209 -26.65 10.23 -35.57
N ASP A 210 -25.75 9.26 -35.62
CA ASP A 210 -25.98 7.96 -36.26
C ASP A 210 -26.92 7.03 -35.45
N ILE A 211 -27.24 7.38 -34.20
CA ILE A 211 -28.04 6.57 -33.29
C ILE A 211 -29.28 7.29 -32.75
N LEU A 212 -29.60 8.49 -33.25
CA LEU A 212 -30.77 9.27 -32.84
C LEU A 212 -32.08 8.49 -32.90
N ASP A 213 -32.28 7.72 -33.98
CA ASP A 213 -33.48 6.88 -34.19
C ASP A 213 -33.67 5.84 -33.08
N LYS A 214 -32.57 5.35 -32.49
CA LYS A 214 -32.60 4.39 -31.38
C LYS A 214 -32.88 5.07 -30.04
N LEU A 215 -32.35 6.28 -29.86
CA LEU A 215 -32.47 7.05 -28.64
C LEU A 215 -33.91 7.57 -28.44
N GLY A 216 -34.45 8.23 -29.46
CA GLY A 216 -35.85 8.68 -29.48
C GLY A 216 -36.23 9.59 -28.31
N PHE A 217 -35.32 10.45 -27.85
CA PHE A 217 -35.62 11.55 -26.91
C PHE A 217 -36.31 12.71 -27.66
N PRO A 218 -37.06 13.56 -26.95
CA PRO A 218 -37.54 14.83 -27.50
C PRO A 218 -36.37 15.68 -28.04
N GLU A 219 -36.60 16.41 -29.13
CA GLU A 219 -35.54 17.18 -29.79
C GLU A 219 -34.88 18.20 -28.85
N GLU A 220 -35.64 18.75 -27.90
CA GLU A 220 -35.19 19.76 -26.95
C GLU A 220 -34.18 19.21 -25.93
N ARG A 221 -34.10 17.89 -25.77
CA ARG A 221 -33.13 17.26 -24.85
C ARG A 221 -31.78 16.99 -25.50
N TYR A 222 -31.66 17.04 -26.83
CA TYR A 222 -30.36 16.80 -27.47
C TYR A 222 -29.46 18.02 -27.32
N VAL A 223 -28.23 17.78 -26.89
CA VAL A 223 -27.22 18.83 -26.74
C VAL A 223 -26.24 18.77 -27.90
N ILE A 224 -26.22 19.85 -28.67
CA ILE A 224 -25.35 20.03 -29.84
C ILE A 224 -23.99 20.55 -29.39
N GLY A 225 -22.92 20.06 -30.00
CA GLY A 225 -21.55 20.50 -29.79
C GLY A 225 -20.74 20.51 -31.09
N GLN A 226 -19.50 21.00 -30.99
CA GLN A 226 -18.56 21.04 -32.12
C GLN A 226 -17.16 20.64 -31.65
N GLU A 227 -16.61 19.58 -32.26
CA GLU A 227 -15.22 19.16 -32.07
C GLU A 227 -14.24 20.17 -32.65
N ASN A 228 -13.07 20.30 -32.03
CA ASN A 228 -11.94 21.01 -32.57
C ASN A 228 -11.20 20.08 -33.54
N ILE A 229 -11.29 20.35 -34.85
CA ILE A 229 -10.68 19.53 -35.92
C ILE A 229 -9.27 19.99 -36.31
N GLY A 230 -8.78 21.05 -35.68
CA GLY A 230 -7.44 21.59 -35.91
C GLY A 230 -7.28 22.94 -35.23
N GLU A 231 -6.15 23.59 -35.51
CA GLU A 231 -5.83 24.91 -35.00
C GLU A 231 -5.38 25.80 -36.16
N THR A 232 -5.77 27.07 -36.11
CA THR A 232 -5.28 28.09 -37.03
C THR A 232 -3.83 28.48 -36.68
N GLU A 233 -3.16 29.23 -37.56
CA GLU A 233 -1.82 29.78 -37.30
C GLU A 233 -1.76 30.64 -36.01
N ASN A 234 -2.91 31.18 -35.57
CA ASN A 234 -3.05 31.96 -34.35
C ASN A 234 -3.44 31.12 -33.12
N MET A 235 -3.33 29.79 -33.18
CA MET A 235 -3.74 28.84 -32.13
C MET A 235 -5.23 28.93 -31.75
N GLN A 236 -6.08 29.42 -32.66
CA GLN A 236 -7.53 29.36 -32.46
C GLN A 236 -8.07 28.02 -32.98
N PRO A 237 -8.97 27.35 -32.24
CA PRO A 237 -9.52 26.07 -32.65
C PRO A 237 -10.38 26.23 -33.90
N ILE A 238 -10.15 25.35 -34.88
CA ILE A 238 -11.02 25.18 -36.04
C ILE A 238 -12.13 24.22 -35.64
N LYS A 239 -13.38 24.68 -35.71
CA LYS A 239 -14.55 23.87 -35.35
C LYS A 239 -14.97 22.97 -36.51
N GLY A 240 -15.28 21.72 -36.17
CA GLY A 240 -15.93 20.76 -37.06
C GLY A 240 -17.42 21.04 -37.25
N PRO A 241 -18.14 20.13 -37.92
CA PRO A 241 -19.59 20.24 -38.06
C PRO A 241 -20.29 20.19 -36.68
N GLU A 242 -21.46 20.81 -36.61
CA GLU A 242 -22.36 20.64 -35.46
C GLU A 242 -22.90 19.22 -35.45
N GLN A 243 -22.81 18.58 -34.28
CA GLN A 243 -23.24 17.20 -34.05
C GLN A 243 -23.85 17.10 -32.65
N ILE A 244 -24.67 16.09 -32.43
CA ILE A 244 -25.28 15.85 -31.12
C ILE A 244 -24.33 14.97 -30.31
N PHE A 245 -23.90 15.43 -29.13
CA PHE A 245 -22.92 14.70 -28.31
C PHE A 245 -23.48 14.26 -26.96
N GLY A 246 -24.61 14.83 -26.54
CA GLY A 246 -25.16 14.58 -25.21
C GLY A 246 -26.66 14.73 -25.15
N ILE A 247 -27.21 14.35 -24.01
CA ILE A 247 -28.63 14.42 -23.69
C ILE A 247 -28.79 15.15 -22.36
N ASP A 248 -29.66 16.16 -22.33
CA ASP A 248 -30.06 16.84 -21.11
C ASP A 248 -30.96 15.92 -20.28
N ILE A 249 -30.49 15.62 -19.07
CA ILE A 249 -31.17 14.81 -18.05
C ILE A 249 -31.37 15.58 -16.74
N THR A 250 -31.29 16.92 -16.77
CA THR A 250 -31.40 17.80 -15.58
C THR A 250 -32.64 17.49 -14.75
N ASP A 251 -33.79 17.37 -15.41
CA ASP A 251 -35.07 17.10 -14.76
C ASP A 251 -35.36 15.59 -14.56
N ASN A 252 -34.40 14.69 -14.81
CA ASN A 252 -34.63 13.25 -14.68
C ASN A 252 -34.73 12.81 -13.21
N SER A 253 -35.54 11.78 -12.94
CA SER A 253 -35.65 11.15 -11.62
C SER A 253 -34.30 10.68 -11.08
N PHE A 254 -33.40 10.20 -11.94
CA PHE A 254 -32.05 9.81 -11.59
C PHE A 254 -31.26 10.94 -10.90
N ILE A 255 -31.38 12.19 -11.36
CA ILE A 255 -30.68 13.32 -10.75
C ILE A 255 -31.34 13.70 -9.41
N ASN A 256 -32.67 13.81 -9.41
CA ASN A 256 -33.44 14.28 -8.27
C ASN A 256 -33.49 13.28 -7.10
N ASP A 257 -33.80 12.01 -7.38
CA ASP A 257 -33.97 10.97 -6.35
C ASP A 257 -32.64 10.63 -5.67
N ASN A 258 -31.54 10.66 -6.43
CA ASN A 258 -30.19 10.48 -5.90
C ASN A 258 -29.58 11.75 -5.30
N LYS A 259 -30.32 12.86 -5.24
CA LYS A 259 -29.87 14.16 -4.67
C LYS A 259 -28.54 14.63 -5.27
N ILE A 260 -28.44 14.53 -6.59
CA ILE A 260 -27.28 15.03 -7.33
C ILE A 260 -27.52 16.51 -7.60
N TYR A 261 -26.68 17.36 -7.03
CA TYR A 261 -26.75 18.81 -7.17
C TYR A 261 -25.89 19.22 -8.36
N ILE A 262 -26.54 19.58 -9.46
CA ILE A 262 -25.94 20.02 -10.72
C ILE A 262 -26.95 20.95 -11.42
N GLU A 263 -26.48 22.03 -12.04
CA GLU A 263 -27.36 23.05 -12.62
C GLU A 263 -27.98 22.59 -13.95
N GLU A 264 -27.15 22.09 -14.85
CA GLU A 264 -27.55 21.44 -16.10
C GLU A 264 -26.86 20.07 -16.12
N ALA A 265 -27.59 18.96 -16.19
CA ALA A 265 -27.01 17.62 -16.21
C ALA A 265 -27.03 17.07 -17.64
N ILE A 266 -25.86 17.03 -18.27
CA ILE A 266 -25.71 16.52 -19.63
C ILE A 266 -25.02 15.16 -19.57
N VAL A 267 -25.71 14.12 -20.00
CA VAL A 267 -25.12 12.78 -20.14
C VAL A 267 -24.53 12.59 -21.53
N ALA A 268 -23.33 12.01 -21.58
CA ALA A 268 -22.60 11.74 -22.81
C ALA A 268 -21.88 10.38 -22.75
N ILE A 269 -21.83 9.69 -23.88
CA ILE A 269 -21.08 8.43 -24.01
C ILE A 269 -19.62 8.77 -24.31
N VAL A 270 -18.69 8.18 -23.57
CA VAL A 270 -17.26 8.38 -23.80
C VAL A 270 -16.84 7.61 -25.06
N ARG A 271 -16.19 8.28 -26.02
CA ARG A 271 -15.90 7.74 -27.36
C ARG A 271 -15.13 6.42 -27.35
N ASN A 272 -14.20 6.26 -26.41
CA ASN A 272 -13.32 5.10 -26.33
C ASN A 272 -13.74 4.07 -25.26
N THR A 273 -15.02 4.11 -24.82
CA THR A 273 -15.58 3.07 -23.94
C THR A 273 -15.43 1.68 -24.56
N GLN A 274 -15.10 0.69 -23.72
CA GLN A 274 -15.10 -0.73 -24.09
C GLN A 274 -16.47 -1.39 -23.90
N LYS A 275 -17.47 -0.66 -23.40
CA LYS A 275 -18.79 -1.18 -23.00
C LYS A 275 -19.93 -0.40 -23.65
N MET A 276 -19.79 -0.14 -24.95
CA MET A 276 -20.73 0.66 -25.75
C MET A 276 -22.19 0.25 -25.56
N ASP A 277 -22.49 -1.05 -25.62
CA ASP A 277 -23.87 -1.55 -25.46
C ASP A 277 -24.46 -1.16 -24.09
N ARG A 278 -23.67 -1.28 -23.01
CA ARG A 278 -24.10 -0.90 -21.66
C ARG A 278 -24.20 0.60 -21.48
N ALA A 279 -23.31 1.38 -22.11
CA ALA A 279 -23.39 2.83 -22.13
C ALA A 279 -24.69 3.31 -22.80
N MET A 280 -25.04 2.70 -23.94
CA MET A 280 -26.31 2.98 -24.61
C MET A 280 -27.52 2.58 -23.75
N GLU A 281 -27.50 1.39 -23.12
CA GLU A 281 -28.57 0.94 -22.22
C GLU A 281 -28.81 1.96 -21.09
N LEU A 282 -27.75 2.49 -20.48
CA LEU A 282 -27.87 3.48 -19.42
C LEU A 282 -28.50 4.77 -19.95
N VAL A 283 -27.98 5.29 -21.06
CA VAL A 283 -28.49 6.53 -21.65
C VAL A 283 -29.97 6.39 -21.99
N LEU A 284 -30.38 5.27 -22.59
CA LEU A 284 -31.79 4.97 -22.89
C LEU A 284 -32.67 4.92 -21.63
N SER A 285 -32.12 4.51 -20.49
CA SER A 285 -32.85 4.43 -19.22
C SER A 285 -33.33 5.80 -18.71
N PHE A 286 -32.70 6.91 -19.14
CA PHE A 286 -33.09 8.28 -18.76
C PHE A 286 -34.27 8.85 -19.57
N LYS A 287 -34.84 8.05 -20.48
CA LYS A 287 -36.05 8.43 -21.20
C LYS A 287 -37.28 8.49 -20.30
N ASN A 288 -37.29 7.65 -19.25
CA ASN A 288 -38.40 7.50 -18.31
C ASN A 288 -38.20 8.37 -17.05
#